data_AF-S6G8D3-F1
#
_entry.id   AF-S6G8D3-F1
#
_cell.length_a   1.000
_cell.length_b   1.000
_cell.length_c   1.000
_cell.angle_alpha   90.00
_cell.angle_beta   90.00
_cell.angle_gamma   90.00
#
_symmetry.space_group_name_H-M   'P 1'
#
loop_
_entity.id
_entity.type
_entity.pdbx_description
1 polymer ?
#
loop_
_entity_poly.entity_id
_entity_poly.type
_entity_poly.pdbx_seq_one_letter_code
_entity_poly.pdbx_strand_id
1 'polypeptide(L)'
;MFKKITNFQLKSTNVDEKYGFDFYKYNAKVEGIIVLLSIVILPLITLIFLNVFKKQLNINEEQIQLIISVSSLFFSTIGGLIFWKLHPTTFFKSGVGILFIYPIAFLIMGIFSSICAQIIPGLFDKESKKITAWGSVFQTFIQLIAEIVLIIYAFLKIDDLKQRVKLTLKENKKQLIIVVVVFTVVMFLLGNVLYGIIANKLGLGQSENQQNLIEPLKDKQTKVIYIILLLVFTVCAAPLFEEIIARNAIFTAVGSRWLSIVISMLFFGIMHVGSGDIWNITPYLLGGLFLSLAFDFTRGNITYSWLIHSTYNLISLIITISTN
;
A
#
# COMPACT_ATOMS: atom_id res chain seq x y z
N MET A 1 -0.13 23.59 -23.70
CA MET A 1 1.30 23.47 -24.05
C MET A 1 1.95 22.30 -23.29
N PHE A 2 1.57 21.04 -23.55
CA PHE A 2 2.09 19.84 -22.85
C PHE A 2 2.45 18.69 -23.81
N LYS A 3 3.05 19.01 -24.97
CA LYS A 3 3.40 18.00 -25.99
C LYS A 3 4.80 17.37 -25.81
N LYS A 4 5.45 17.53 -24.65
CA LYS A 4 6.88 17.17 -24.44
C LYS A 4 7.16 16.03 -23.44
N ILE A 5 6.16 15.39 -22.83
CA ILE A 5 6.38 14.29 -21.84
C ILE A 5 5.85 12.94 -22.35
N THR A 6 5.85 12.72 -23.66
CA THR A 6 5.66 11.38 -24.25
C THR A 6 6.97 10.59 -24.32
N ASN A 7 8.13 11.25 -24.17
CA ASN A 7 9.44 10.63 -24.37
C ASN A 7 9.90 9.72 -23.22
N PHE A 8 9.25 9.78 -22.06
CA PHE A 8 9.59 8.96 -20.90
C PHE A 8 8.63 7.78 -20.68
N GLN A 9 7.63 7.58 -21.54
CA GLN A 9 6.72 6.44 -21.43
C GLN A 9 7.09 5.36 -22.45
N LEU A 10 6.72 4.12 -22.15
CA LEU A 10 6.78 3.04 -23.13
C LEU A 10 6.00 3.39 -24.39
N LYS A 11 6.37 2.76 -25.50
CA LYS A 11 5.57 2.81 -26.72
C LYS A 11 4.17 2.25 -26.41
N SER A 12 3.15 2.94 -26.92
CA SER A 12 1.75 2.54 -26.78
C SER A 12 1.54 1.13 -27.32
N THR A 13 0.72 0.34 -26.64
CA THR A 13 0.25 -0.96 -27.16
C THR A 13 -1.26 -0.94 -27.39
N ASN A 14 -1.79 -2.01 -28.00
CA ASN A 14 -3.24 -2.18 -28.20
C ASN A 14 -4.05 -2.06 -26.91
N VAL A 15 -3.45 -2.44 -25.77
CA VAL A 15 -4.10 -2.34 -24.46
C VAL A 15 -4.28 -0.87 -24.07
N ASP A 16 -3.27 -0.03 -24.32
CA ASP A 16 -3.31 1.40 -24.01
C ASP A 16 -4.28 2.15 -24.94
N GLU A 17 -4.42 1.69 -26.19
CA GLU A 17 -5.35 2.26 -27.15
C GLU A 17 -6.81 1.92 -26.82
N LYS A 18 -7.07 0.70 -26.33
CA LYS A 18 -8.43 0.21 -26.06
C LYS A 18 -8.91 0.51 -24.64
N TYR A 19 -8.01 0.47 -23.66
CA TYR A 19 -8.31 0.58 -22.22
C TYR A 19 -7.28 1.49 -21.52
N GLY A 20 -6.85 2.56 -22.18
CA GLY A 20 -5.87 3.51 -21.66
C GLY A 20 -6.28 4.13 -20.31
N PHE A 21 -5.29 4.45 -19.49
CA PHE A 21 -5.53 5.14 -18.22
C PHE A 21 -5.59 6.65 -18.41
N ASP A 22 -6.60 7.29 -17.81
CA ASP A 22 -6.75 8.74 -17.85
C ASP A 22 -6.14 9.40 -16.61
N PHE A 23 -4.93 9.94 -16.79
CA PHE A 23 -4.21 10.68 -15.76
C PHE A 23 -4.82 12.04 -15.40
N TYR A 24 -5.81 12.51 -16.17
CA TYR A 24 -6.41 13.84 -16.05
C TYR A 24 -7.94 13.77 -15.89
N LYS A 25 -8.45 12.63 -15.38
CA LYS A 25 -9.89 12.38 -15.20
C LYS A 25 -10.59 13.43 -14.33
N TYR A 26 -9.90 13.95 -13.31
CA TYR A 26 -10.41 14.98 -12.40
C TYR A 26 -9.51 16.23 -12.39
N ASN A 27 -9.91 17.29 -11.67
CA ASN A 27 -9.19 18.55 -11.64
C ASN A 27 -8.19 18.59 -10.46
N ALA A 28 -6.90 18.63 -10.77
CA ALA A 28 -5.84 18.65 -9.77
C ALA A 28 -5.91 19.81 -8.77
N LYS A 29 -6.54 20.94 -9.12
CA LYS A 29 -6.70 22.09 -8.22
C LYS A 29 -7.80 21.89 -7.18
N VAL A 30 -8.74 20.98 -7.43
CA VAL A 30 -9.88 20.71 -6.54
C VAL A 30 -9.73 19.29 -5.96
N GLU A 31 -9.93 18.27 -6.77
CA GLU A 31 -9.85 16.87 -6.34
C GLU A 31 -8.44 16.48 -5.89
N GLY A 32 -7.41 16.96 -6.61
CA GLY A 32 -6.02 16.75 -6.20
C GLY A 32 -5.68 17.34 -4.83
N ILE A 33 -6.24 18.51 -4.49
CA ILE A 33 -6.05 19.13 -3.17
C ILE A 33 -6.83 18.39 -2.09
N ILE A 34 -8.05 17.92 -2.38
CA ILE A 34 -8.83 17.08 -1.45
C ILE A 34 -8.02 15.84 -1.07
N VAL A 35 -7.50 15.11 -2.06
CA VAL A 35 -6.68 13.92 -1.82
C VAL A 35 -5.39 14.28 -1.07
N LEU A 36 -4.67 15.31 -1.52
CA LEU A 36 -3.42 15.74 -0.88
C LEU A 36 -3.63 16.04 0.61
N LEU A 37 -4.67 16.81 0.95
CA LEU A 37 -4.93 17.19 2.34
C LEU A 37 -5.40 16.00 3.18
N SER A 38 -6.41 15.27 2.70
CA SER A 38 -7.08 14.23 3.48
C SER A 38 -6.27 12.93 3.63
N ILE A 39 -5.47 12.58 2.63
CA ILE A 39 -4.77 11.29 2.57
C ILE A 39 -3.27 11.42 2.89
N VAL A 40 -2.69 12.61 2.72
CA VAL A 40 -1.23 12.81 2.88
C VAL A 40 -0.89 13.85 3.94
N ILE A 41 -1.23 15.13 3.72
CA ILE A 41 -0.71 16.22 4.55
C ILE A 41 -1.21 16.12 6.00
N LEU A 42 -2.51 15.94 6.22
CA LEU A 42 -3.05 15.85 7.58
C LEU A 42 -2.56 14.59 8.33
N PRO A 43 -2.57 13.38 7.73
CA PRO A 43 -1.93 12.21 8.34
C PRO A 43 -0.44 12.41 8.65
N LEU A 44 0.33 12.99 7.72
CA LEU A 44 1.77 13.19 7.88
C LEU A 44 2.10 14.19 9.00
N ILE A 45 1.40 15.32 9.04
CA ILE A 45 1.57 16.31 10.12
C ILE A 45 1.24 15.68 11.46
N THR A 46 0.17 14.88 11.53
CA THR A 46 -0.21 14.16 12.76
C THR A 46 0.89 13.19 13.20
N LEU A 47 1.40 12.37 12.27
CA LEU A 47 2.48 11.41 12.52
C LEU A 47 3.77 12.10 13.01
N ILE A 48 4.19 13.20 12.36
CA ILE A 48 5.38 13.97 12.75
C ILE A 48 5.18 14.61 14.12
N PHE A 49 4.04 15.27 14.34
CA PHE A 49 3.74 15.95 15.60
C PHE A 49 3.79 14.97 16.78
N LEU A 50 3.10 13.82 16.65
CA LEU A 50 3.05 12.83 17.72
C LEU A 50 4.43 12.24 18.03
N ASN A 51 5.26 12.01 17.00
CA ASN A 51 6.62 11.51 17.20
C ASN A 51 7.56 12.54 17.84
N VAL A 52 7.49 13.80 17.42
CA VAL A 52 8.33 14.88 17.98
C VAL A 52 7.97 15.18 19.43
N PHE A 53 6.68 15.17 19.77
CA PHE A 53 6.18 15.52 21.09
C PHE A 53 5.83 14.31 21.98
N LYS A 54 6.20 13.09 21.56
CA LYS A 54 5.90 11.83 22.27
C LYS A 54 6.21 11.89 23.77
N LYS A 55 7.38 12.42 24.13
CA LYS A 55 7.84 12.53 25.52
C LYS A 55 7.04 13.54 26.32
N GLN A 56 6.73 14.70 25.73
CA GLN A 56 5.97 15.78 26.36
C GLN A 56 4.50 15.39 26.56
N LEU A 57 3.95 14.61 25.63
CA LEU A 57 2.58 14.10 25.70
C LEU A 57 2.44 12.85 26.57
N ASN A 58 3.56 12.26 27.01
CA ASN A 58 3.59 11.00 27.77
C ASN A 58 2.80 9.87 27.09
N ILE A 59 3.03 9.68 25.78
CA ILE A 59 2.39 8.64 24.97
C ILE A 59 3.40 7.59 24.48
N ASN A 60 2.95 6.35 24.28
CA ASN A 60 3.74 5.26 23.73
C ASN A 60 3.46 5.03 22.21
N GLU A 61 4.15 4.09 21.57
CA GLU A 61 3.95 3.77 20.13
C GLU A 61 2.53 3.27 19.82
N GLU A 62 1.98 2.38 20.65
CA GLU A 62 0.61 1.85 20.46
C GLU A 62 -0.44 2.98 20.46
N GLN A 63 -0.28 3.96 21.36
CA GLN A 63 -1.14 5.14 21.41
C GLN A 63 -0.95 6.03 20.18
N ILE A 64 0.28 6.22 19.71
CA ILE A 64 0.56 6.94 18.47
C ILE A 64 -0.14 6.25 17.29
N GLN A 65 0.01 4.94 17.15
CA GLN A 65 -0.64 4.15 16.10
C GLN A 65 -2.15 4.31 16.12
N LEU A 66 -2.76 4.24 17.31
CA LEU A 66 -4.20 4.42 17.47
C LEU A 66 -4.64 5.83 17.05
N ILE A 67 -3.97 6.88 17.53
CA ILE A 67 -4.31 8.27 17.20
C ILE A 67 -4.16 8.51 15.69
N ILE A 68 -3.09 8.01 15.07
CA ILE A 68 -2.88 8.12 13.61
C ILE A 68 -3.98 7.39 12.85
N SER A 69 -4.34 6.19 13.26
CA SER A 69 -5.39 5.40 12.61
C SER A 69 -6.74 6.10 12.66
N VAL A 70 -7.13 6.61 13.83
CA VAL A 70 -8.40 7.33 14.02
C VAL A 70 -8.40 8.67 13.28
N SER A 71 -7.30 9.42 13.34
CA SER A 71 -7.18 10.71 12.66
C SER A 71 -7.20 10.54 11.13
N SER A 72 -6.45 9.56 10.61
CA SER A 72 -6.42 9.25 9.17
C SER A 72 -7.78 8.77 8.67
N LEU A 73 -8.52 8.00 9.49
CA LEU A 73 -9.90 7.62 9.18
C LEU A 73 -10.82 8.84 9.11
N PHE A 74 -10.71 9.75 10.07
CA PHE A 74 -11.50 10.98 10.09
C PHE A 74 -11.20 11.86 8.86
N PHE A 75 -9.92 12.11 8.56
CA PHE A 75 -9.53 12.92 7.40
C PHE A 75 -9.96 12.28 6.08
N SER A 76 -9.73 10.97 5.90
CA SER A 76 -10.14 10.25 4.69
C SER A 76 -11.65 10.22 4.53
N THR A 77 -12.42 10.05 5.61
CA THR A 77 -13.88 10.07 5.55
C THR A 77 -14.39 11.44 5.09
N ILE A 78 -13.89 12.54 5.67
CA ILE A 78 -14.28 13.89 5.25
C ILE A 78 -13.90 14.15 3.80
N GLY A 79 -12.65 13.83 3.42
CA GLY A 79 -12.19 13.98 2.04
C GLY A 79 -13.05 13.18 1.05
N GLY A 80 -13.37 11.94 1.40
CA GLY A 80 -14.22 11.06 0.61
C GLY A 80 -15.66 11.56 0.47
N LEU A 81 -16.26 12.09 1.53
CA LEU A 81 -17.61 12.69 1.48
C LEU A 81 -17.64 13.94 0.59
N ILE A 82 -16.63 14.80 0.68
CA ILE A 82 -16.50 15.98 -0.19
C ILE A 82 -16.35 15.52 -1.64
N PHE A 83 -15.44 14.58 -1.92
CA PHE A 83 -15.21 14.05 -3.27
C PHE A 83 -16.48 13.41 -3.83
N TRP A 84 -17.16 12.58 -3.05
CA TRP A 84 -18.39 11.90 -3.46
C TRP A 84 -19.51 12.90 -3.78
N LYS A 85 -19.63 13.98 -3.01
CA LYS A 85 -20.60 15.06 -3.30
C LYS A 85 -20.32 15.75 -4.63
N LEU A 86 -19.05 15.91 -5.00
CA LEU A 86 -18.65 16.49 -6.29
C LEU A 86 -18.89 15.52 -7.46
N HIS A 87 -18.68 14.21 -7.25
CA HIS A 87 -18.65 13.20 -8.31
C HIS A 87 -19.48 11.94 -8.00
N PRO A 88 -20.78 12.04 -7.67
CA PRO A 88 -21.54 10.93 -7.10
C PRO A 88 -21.65 9.70 -7.99
N THR A 89 -21.69 9.88 -9.31
CA THR A 89 -21.89 8.81 -10.31
C THR A 89 -20.60 8.12 -10.73
N THR A 90 -19.46 8.81 -10.67
CA THR A 90 -18.16 8.29 -11.12
C THR A 90 -17.25 7.89 -9.96
N PHE A 91 -17.55 8.29 -8.72
CA PHE A 91 -16.73 8.03 -7.53
C PHE A 91 -16.30 6.56 -7.38
N PHE A 92 -17.24 5.63 -7.47
CA PHE A 92 -16.95 4.19 -7.36
C PHE A 92 -16.38 3.60 -8.65
N LYS A 93 -16.93 3.98 -9.80
CA LYS A 93 -16.54 3.45 -11.11
C LYS A 93 -15.11 3.83 -11.52
N SER A 94 -14.65 4.99 -11.08
CA SER A 94 -13.27 5.44 -11.27
C SER A 94 -12.27 4.76 -10.34
N GLY A 95 -12.73 4.04 -9.32
CA GLY A 95 -11.89 3.48 -8.27
C GLY A 95 -11.56 4.45 -7.14
N VAL A 96 -11.90 5.74 -7.24
CA VAL A 96 -11.61 6.71 -6.16
C VAL A 96 -12.33 6.33 -4.87
N GLY A 97 -13.51 5.72 -4.93
CA GLY A 97 -14.22 5.25 -3.74
C GLY A 97 -13.43 4.27 -2.87
N ILE A 98 -12.59 3.41 -3.47
CA ILE A 98 -11.80 2.44 -2.70
C ILE A 98 -10.75 3.14 -1.83
N LEU A 99 -10.17 4.25 -2.31
CA LEU A 99 -9.16 5.05 -1.60
C LEU A 99 -9.70 5.60 -0.27
N PHE A 100 -10.98 5.94 -0.23
CA PHE A 100 -11.59 6.53 0.97
C PHE A 100 -12.29 5.50 1.86
N ILE A 101 -12.68 4.35 1.33
CA ILE A 101 -13.42 3.32 2.09
C ILE A 101 -12.49 2.30 2.74
N TYR A 102 -11.31 2.04 2.14
CA TYR A 102 -10.44 1.01 2.69
C TYR A 102 -10.03 1.22 4.16
N PRO A 103 -9.80 2.46 4.67
CA PRO A 103 -9.46 2.65 6.08
C PRO A 103 -10.62 2.23 7.01
N ILE A 104 -11.86 2.51 6.59
CA ILE A 104 -13.08 2.09 7.31
C ILE A 104 -13.16 0.56 7.31
N ALA A 105 -13.00 -0.06 6.14
CA ALA A 105 -13.06 -1.52 6.00
C ALA A 105 -12.00 -2.21 6.88
N PHE A 106 -10.77 -1.70 6.88
CA PHE A 106 -9.67 -2.26 7.66
C PHE A 106 -9.87 -2.06 9.16
N LEU A 107 -10.41 -0.91 9.60
CA LEU A 107 -10.74 -0.71 11.00
C LEU A 107 -11.82 -1.70 11.47
N ILE A 108 -12.90 -1.86 10.71
CA ILE A 108 -13.99 -2.80 11.05
C ILE A 108 -13.44 -4.22 11.16
N MET A 109 -12.63 -4.64 10.19
CA MET A 109 -12.04 -5.98 10.17
C MET A 109 -11.01 -6.17 11.30
N GLY A 110 -10.25 -5.14 11.65
CA GLY A 110 -9.30 -5.15 12.76
C GLY A 110 -9.99 -5.27 14.13
N ILE A 111 -11.09 -4.52 14.35
CA ILE A 111 -11.92 -4.64 15.56
C ILE A 111 -12.52 -6.04 15.65
N PHE A 112 -13.12 -6.52 14.55
CA PHE A 112 -13.69 -7.87 14.48
C PHE A 112 -12.64 -8.93 14.82
N SER A 113 -11.47 -8.87 14.20
CA SER A 113 -10.37 -9.81 14.44
C SER A 113 -9.91 -9.78 15.90
N SER A 114 -9.79 -8.59 16.50
CA SER A 114 -9.38 -8.39 17.89
C SER A 114 -10.40 -8.95 18.89
N ILE A 115 -11.70 -8.82 18.62
CA ILE A 115 -12.77 -9.41 19.44
C ILE A 115 -12.71 -10.93 19.34
N CYS A 116 -12.59 -11.48 18.12
CA CYS A 116 -12.47 -12.92 17.92
C CYS A 116 -11.25 -13.51 18.64
N ALA A 117 -10.09 -12.85 18.56
CA ALA A 117 -8.86 -13.29 19.21
C ALA A 117 -9.02 -13.41 20.74
N GLN A 118 -9.78 -12.52 21.38
CA GLN A 118 -10.03 -12.55 22.83
C GLN A 118 -11.00 -13.67 23.26
N ILE A 119 -11.88 -14.13 22.36
CA ILE A 119 -12.91 -15.12 22.67
C ILE A 119 -12.44 -16.54 22.32
N ILE A 120 -11.68 -16.71 21.24
CA ILE A 120 -11.23 -18.02 20.77
C ILE A 120 -10.01 -18.49 21.58
N PRO A 121 -10.10 -19.65 22.26
CA PRO A 121 -8.98 -20.18 23.04
C PRO A 121 -7.71 -20.36 22.20
N GLY A 122 -6.57 -19.94 22.76
CA GLY A 122 -5.25 -20.10 22.13
C GLY A 122 -4.84 -18.98 21.18
N LEU A 123 -5.71 -18.01 20.86
CA LEU A 123 -5.35 -16.85 20.03
C LEU A 123 -4.87 -15.63 20.84
N PHE A 124 -5.28 -15.53 22.10
CA PHE A 124 -4.87 -14.47 23.02
C PHE A 124 -4.48 -15.08 24.36
N ASP A 125 -3.31 -14.70 24.86
CA ASP A 125 -2.85 -15.07 26.19
C ASP A 125 -3.31 -14.02 27.21
N LYS A 126 -4.19 -14.45 28.13
CA LYS A 126 -4.78 -13.58 29.15
C LYS A 126 -3.78 -13.13 30.21
N GLU A 127 -2.74 -13.92 30.47
CA GLU A 127 -1.73 -13.59 31.48
C GLU A 127 -0.77 -12.52 30.97
N SER A 128 -0.19 -12.74 29.79
CA SER A 128 0.71 -11.76 29.17
C SER A 128 -0.03 -10.59 28.49
N LYS A 129 -1.35 -10.70 28.31
CA LYS A 129 -2.19 -9.77 27.54
C LYS A 129 -1.69 -9.56 26.11
N LYS A 130 -1.12 -10.60 25.51
CA LYS A 130 -0.56 -10.56 24.16
C LYS A 130 -1.23 -11.57 23.23
N ILE A 131 -1.15 -11.25 21.95
CA ILE A 131 -1.56 -12.15 20.87
C ILE A 131 -0.54 -13.29 20.78
N THR A 132 -1.02 -14.52 20.67
CA THR A 132 -0.15 -15.69 20.50
C THR A 132 0.29 -15.82 19.04
N ALA A 133 1.24 -16.70 18.73
CA ALA A 133 1.60 -16.98 17.34
C ALA A 133 0.38 -17.41 16.48
N TRP A 134 -0.49 -18.25 17.04
CA TRP A 134 -1.77 -18.62 16.40
C TRP A 134 -2.72 -17.42 16.25
N GLY A 135 -2.73 -16.52 17.22
CA GLY A 135 -3.44 -15.25 17.11
C GLY A 135 -2.95 -14.41 15.93
N SER A 136 -1.63 -14.30 15.73
CA SER A 136 -1.05 -13.56 14.60
C SER A 136 -1.37 -14.23 13.25
N VAL A 137 -1.35 -15.57 13.18
CA VAL A 137 -1.82 -16.33 12.01
C VAL A 137 -3.28 -15.97 11.71
N PHE A 138 -4.14 -16.01 12.72
CA PHE A 138 -5.56 -15.67 12.58
C PHE A 138 -5.77 -14.23 12.11
N GLN A 139 -5.10 -13.25 12.73
CA GLN A 139 -5.22 -11.84 12.33
C GLN A 139 -4.77 -11.61 10.89
N THR A 140 -3.63 -12.17 10.50
CA THR A 140 -3.12 -12.08 9.12
C THR A 140 -4.10 -12.72 8.12
N PHE A 141 -4.74 -13.83 8.50
CA PHE A 141 -5.76 -14.47 7.67
C PHE A 141 -7.01 -13.61 7.50
N ILE A 142 -7.49 -12.96 8.57
CA ILE A 142 -8.63 -12.04 8.51
C ILE A 142 -8.30 -10.81 7.66
N GLN A 143 -7.08 -10.27 7.77
CA GLN A 143 -6.62 -9.17 6.92
C GLN A 143 -6.55 -9.57 5.44
N LEU A 144 -6.01 -10.76 5.15
CA LEU A 144 -6.00 -11.32 3.79
C LEU A 144 -7.41 -11.40 3.19
N ILE A 145 -8.40 -11.86 3.97
CA ILE A 145 -9.80 -11.88 3.52
C ILE A 145 -10.30 -10.48 3.19
N ALA A 146 -10.03 -9.49 4.06
CA ALA A 146 -10.45 -8.12 3.84
C ALA A 146 -9.89 -7.54 2.52
N GLU A 147 -8.61 -7.79 2.24
CA GLU A 147 -7.96 -7.38 1.00
C GLU A 147 -8.55 -8.09 -0.22
N ILE A 148 -8.77 -9.41 -0.15
CA ILE A 148 -9.38 -10.17 -1.25
C ILE A 148 -10.76 -9.62 -1.57
N VAL A 149 -11.58 -9.30 -0.57
CA VAL A 149 -12.92 -8.71 -0.78
C VAL A 149 -12.82 -7.37 -1.50
N LEU A 150 -11.89 -6.50 -1.11
CA LEU A 150 -11.69 -5.20 -1.75
C LEU A 150 -11.09 -5.32 -3.16
N ILE A 151 -10.20 -6.28 -3.40
CA ILE A 151 -9.69 -6.61 -4.74
C ILE A 151 -10.84 -7.09 -5.63
N ILE A 152 -11.66 -8.04 -5.18
CA ILE A 152 -12.82 -8.52 -5.94
C ILE A 152 -13.75 -7.35 -6.28
N TYR A 153 -14.05 -6.50 -5.29
CA TYR A 153 -14.82 -5.28 -5.50
C TYR A 153 -14.22 -4.40 -6.59
N ALA A 154 -12.91 -4.14 -6.53
CA ALA A 154 -12.18 -3.32 -7.50
C ALA A 154 -12.32 -3.87 -8.93
N PHE A 155 -12.07 -5.17 -9.13
CA PHE A 155 -12.17 -5.82 -10.44
C PHE A 155 -13.59 -5.91 -11.00
N LEU A 156 -14.62 -5.79 -10.15
CA LEU A 156 -16.03 -5.79 -10.56
C LEU A 156 -16.58 -4.39 -10.82
N LYS A 157 -16.04 -3.36 -10.16
CA LYS A 157 -16.64 -2.01 -10.16
C LYS A 157 -15.80 -0.95 -10.85
N ILE A 158 -14.48 -1.10 -10.89
CA ILE A 158 -13.61 -0.10 -11.53
C ILE A 158 -13.63 -0.33 -13.04
N ASP A 159 -13.96 0.72 -13.77
CA ASP A 159 -14.03 0.71 -15.23
C ASP A 159 -12.70 0.23 -15.82
N ASP A 160 -12.80 -0.69 -16.78
CA ASP A 160 -11.69 -1.23 -17.57
C ASP A 160 -10.55 -1.92 -16.84
N LEU A 161 -10.51 -1.93 -15.50
CA LEU A 161 -9.42 -2.50 -14.70
C LEU A 161 -9.20 -3.98 -15.04
N LYS A 162 -10.29 -4.76 -15.03
CA LYS A 162 -10.26 -6.19 -15.34
C LYS A 162 -9.79 -6.45 -16.77
N GLN A 163 -10.30 -5.67 -17.73
CA GLN A 163 -9.96 -5.81 -19.14
C GLN A 163 -8.50 -5.44 -19.39
N ARG A 164 -8.01 -4.34 -18.79
CA ARG A 164 -6.63 -3.90 -18.88
C ARG A 164 -5.68 -4.97 -18.35
N VAL A 165 -5.92 -5.49 -17.14
CA VAL A 165 -5.09 -6.56 -16.55
C VAL A 165 -5.10 -7.81 -17.42
N LYS A 166 -6.28 -8.29 -17.82
CA LYS A 166 -6.43 -9.51 -18.63
C LYS A 166 -5.70 -9.39 -19.98
N LEU A 167 -5.85 -8.27 -20.68
CA LEU A 167 -5.19 -8.08 -21.98
C LEU A 167 -3.69 -7.84 -21.85
N THR A 168 -3.23 -7.16 -20.81
CA THR A 168 -1.79 -6.97 -20.56
C THR A 168 -1.09 -8.31 -20.39
N LEU A 169 -1.66 -9.20 -19.57
CA LEU A 169 -1.14 -10.55 -19.37
C LEU A 169 -1.22 -11.42 -20.64
N LYS A 170 -2.11 -11.11 -21.57
CA LYS A 170 -2.28 -11.87 -22.81
C LYS A 170 -1.35 -11.37 -23.93
N GLU A 171 -1.31 -10.07 -24.16
CA GLU A 171 -0.73 -9.44 -25.35
C GLU A 171 0.65 -8.82 -25.09
N ASN A 172 0.91 -8.29 -23.88
CA ASN A 172 2.15 -7.57 -23.57
C ASN A 172 3.20 -8.43 -22.83
N LYS A 173 3.09 -9.76 -22.81
CA LYS A 173 3.89 -10.67 -21.97
C LYS A 173 5.40 -10.39 -21.96
N LYS A 174 6.02 -10.24 -23.13
CA LYS A 174 7.48 -10.01 -23.24
C LYS A 174 7.88 -8.67 -22.64
N GLN A 175 7.14 -7.61 -22.96
CA GLN A 175 7.37 -6.28 -22.41
C GLN A 175 7.14 -6.27 -20.89
N LEU A 176 6.09 -6.95 -20.43
CA LEU A 176 5.78 -7.11 -19.01
C LEU A 176 6.95 -7.74 -18.25
N ILE A 177 7.46 -8.89 -18.70
CA ILE A 177 8.60 -9.56 -18.06
C ILE A 177 9.83 -8.64 -18.01
N ILE A 178 10.18 -7.99 -19.12
CA ILE A 178 11.35 -7.10 -19.18
C ILE A 178 11.21 -5.95 -18.18
N VAL A 179 10.07 -5.27 -18.19
CA VAL A 179 9.82 -4.13 -17.30
C VAL A 179 9.82 -4.57 -15.84
N VAL A 180 9.16 -5.69 -15.52
CA VAL A 180 9.11 -6.24 -14.16
C VAL A 180 10.52 -6.54 -13.66
N VAL A 181 11.34 -7.24 -14.45
CA VAL A 181 12.72 -7.58 -14.06
C VAL A 181 13.56 -6.31 -13.86
N VAL A 182 13.56 -5.39 -14.82
CA VAL A 182 14.39 -4.17 -14.75
C VAL A 182 14.02 -3.32 -13.54
N PHE A 183 12.73 -3.02 -13.34
CA PHE A 183 12.31 -2.20 -12.20
C PHE A 183 12.52 -2.91 -10.87
N THR A 184 12.31 -4.23 -10.79
CA THR A 184 12.57 -4.99 -9.56
C THR A 184 14.05 -4.97 -9.21
N VAL A 185 14.94 -5.16 -10.19
CA VAL A 185 16.40 -5.09 -9.96
C VAL A 185 16.82 -3.69 -9.49
N VAL A 186 16.33 -2.64 -10.14
CA VAL A 186 16.62 -1.26 -9.74
C VAL A 186 16.11 -0.96 -8.35
N MET A 187 14.86 -1.34 -8.05
CA MET A 187 14.25 -1.17 -6.73
C MET A 187 14.99 -1.98 -5.66
N PHE A 188 15.49 -3.18 -5.97
CA PHE A 188 16.29 -3.99 -5.06
C PHE A 188 17.66 -3.35 -4.78
N LEU A 189 18.37 -2.88 -5.80
CA LEU A 189 19.68 -2.24 -5.62
C LEU A 189 19.57 -0.94 -4.82
N LEU A 190 18.57 -0.11 -5.10
CA LEU A 190 18.40 1.18 -4.43
C LEU A 190 17.75 1.02 -3.05
N GLY A 191 16.76 0.15 -2.92
CA GLY A 191 15.97 -0.07 -1.71
C GLY A 191 16.62 -0.99 -0.68
N ASN A 192 17.28 -2.09 -1.07
CA ASN A 192 17.93 -2.98 -0.11
C ASN A 192 19.43 -2.67 0.05
N VAL A 193 20.16 -2.43 -1.04
CA VAL A 193 21.62 -2.25 -0.94
C VAL A 193 21.97 -0.84 -0.47
N LEU A 194 21.55 0.20 -1.20
CA LEU A 194 21.93 1.57 -0.85
C LEU A 194 21.29 2.04 0.46
N TYR A 195 19.98 1.84 0.63
CA TYR A 195 19.34 2.19 1.89
C TYR A 195 19.85 1.34 3.05
N GLY A 196 20.11 0.03 2.86
CA GLY A 196 20.70 -0.81 3.90
C GLY A 196 22.05 -0.27 4.41
N ILE A 197 22.90 0.25 3.52
CA ILE A 197 24.16 0.92 3.92
C ILE A 197 23.89 2.19 4.74
N ILE A 198 22.91 3.00 4.33
CA ILE A 198 22.55 4.24 5.03
C ILE A 198 21.95 3.93 6.41
N ALA A 199 20.99 3.01 6.47
CA ALA A 199 20.31 2.59 7.69
C ALA A 199 21.32 2.05 8.72
N ASN A 200 22.25 1.18 8.30
CA ASN A 200 23.31 0.68 9.16
C ASN A 200 24.21 1.80 9.69
N LYS A 201 24.57 2.79 8.86
CA LYS A 201 25.36 3.95 9.30
C LYS A 201 24.61 4.85 10.29
N LEU A 202 23.29 4.95 10.15
CA LEU A 202 22.43 5.71 11.04
C LEU A 202 22.01 4.94 12.30
N GLY A 203 22.41 3.66 12.42
CA GLY A 203 22.00 2.81 13.54
C GLY A 203 20.51 2.51 13.56
N LEU A 204 19.84 2.58 12.41
CA LEU A 204 18.41 2.26 12.30
C LEU A 204 18.23 0.74 12.38
N GLY A 205 17.39 0.30 13.31
CA GLY A 205 16.99 -1.10 13.45
C GLY A 205 15.99 -1.54 12.39
N GLN A 206 15.54 -2.79 12.49
CA GLN A 206 14.43 -3.29 11.66
C GLN A 206 13.15 -2.52 11.98
N SER A 207 12.36 -2.21 10.95
CA SER A 207 11.10 -1.50 11.16
C SER A 207 10.10 -2.32 11.95
N GLU A 208 9.25 -1.66 12.73
CA GLU A 208 8.17 -2.32 13.50
C GLU A 208 7.25 -3.15 12.60
N ASN A 209 6.92 -2.63 11.42
CA ASN A 209 6.13 -3.35 10.43
C ASN A 209 6.80 -4.68 10.02
N GLN A 210 8.12 -4.66 9.80
CA GLN A 210 8.88 -5.87 9.50
C GLN A 210 8.93 -6.82 10.69
N GLN A 211 9.11 -6.30 11.92
CA GLN A 211 9.16 -7.12 13.13
C GLN A 211 7.84 -7.84 13.39
N ASN A 212 6.71 -7.16 13.21
CA ASN A 212 5.36 -7.73 13.36
C ASN A 212 5.11 -8.90 12.39
N LEU A 213 5.71 -8.86 11.20
CA LEU A 213 5.63 -9.94 10.21
C LEU A 213 6.60 -11.09 10.49
N ILE A 214 7.72 -10.85 11.18
CA ILE A 214 8.74 -11.87 11.46
C ILE A 214 8.47 -12.60 12.77
N GLU A 215 7.95 -11.92 13.79
CA GLU A 215 7.81 -12.49 15.14
C GLU A 215 7.09 -13.85 15.15
N PRO A 216 5.97 -14.07 14.43
CA PRO A 216 5.30 -15.36 14.43
C PRO A 216 6.08 -16.47 13.72
N LEU A 217 7.09 -16.15 12.88
CA LEU A 217 7.96 -17.16 12.25
C LEU A 217 8.92 -17.83 13.24
N LYS A 218 9.10 -17.26 14.43
CA LYS A 218 9.95 -17.84 15.49
C LYS A 218 9.29 -19.04 16.17
N ASP A 219 7.97 -19.17 16.09
CA ASP A 219 7.23 -20.27 16.68
C ASP A 219 7.24 -21.49 15.74
N LYS A 220 7.80 -22.62 16.21
CA LYS A 220 7.96 -23.84 15.40
C LYS A 220 6.62 -24.48 14.99
N GLN A 221 5.57 -24.31 15.78
CA GLN A 221 4.29 -24.97 15.53
C GLN A 221 3.52 -24.29 14.40
N THR A 222 3.64 -22.96 14.30
CA THR A 222 2.93 -22.14 13.31
C THR A 222 3.77 -21.76 12.09
N LYS A 223 5.11 -21.85 12.17
CA LYS A 223 6.06 -21.39 11.12
C LYS A 223 5.65 -21.76 9.70
N VAL A 224 5.37 -23.04 9.42
CA VAL A 224 5.08 -23.51 8.04
C VAL A 224 3.76 -22.91 7.51
N ILE A 225 2.70 -22.95 8.33
CA ILE A 225 1.40 -22.39 7.96
C ILE A 225 1.51 -20.89 7.76
N TYR A 226 2.25 -20.22 8.65
CA TYR A 226 2.44 -18.78 8.58
C TYR A 226 3.28 -18.37 7.35
N ILE A 227 4.29 -19.15 6.95
CA ILE A 227 5.03 -18.91 5.69
C ILE A 227 4.10 -18.98 4.47
N ILE A 228 3.24 -19.99 4.39
CA ILE A 228 2.28 -20.12 3.29
C ILE A 228 1.32 -18.93 3.28
N LEU A 229 0.83 -18.53 4.47
CA LEU A 229 -0.05 -17.39 4.63
C LEU A 229 0.64 -16.08 4.21
N LEU A 230 1.87 -15.84 4.67
CA LEU A 230 2.67 -14.68 4.29
C LEU A 230 2.97 -14.64 2.80
N LEU A 231 3.22 -15.79 2.15
CA LEU A 231 3.39 -15.85 0.71
C LEU A 231 2.13 -15.35 -0.01
N VAL A 232 0.95 -15.87 0.34
CA VAL A 232 -0.31 -15.44 -0.30
C VAL A 232 -0.60 -13.97 0.02
N PHE A 233 -0.39 -13.55 1.26
CA PHE A 233 -0.65 -12.19 1.72
C PHE A 233 0.32 -11.17 1.12
N THR A 234 1.60 -11.25 1.50
CA THR A 234 2.62 -10.23 1.19
C THR A 234 3.10 -10.25 -0.26
N VAL A 235 2.99 -11.38 -0.97
CA VAL A 235 3.45 -11.48 -2.37
C VAL A 235 2.28 -11.33 -3.35
N CYS A 236 1.09 -11.82 -3.03
CA CYS A 236 -0.03 -11.80 -3.98
C CYS A 236 -1.08 -10.72 -3.67
N ALA A 237 -1.71 -10.80 -2.50
CA ALA A 237 -2.89 -9.98 -2.18
C ALA A 237 -2.54 -8.53 -1.86
N ALA A 238 -1.67 -8.30 -0.87
CA ALA A 238 -1.33 -6.96 -0.41
C ALA A 238 -0.73 -6.10 -1.55
N PRO A 239 0.26 -6.57 -2.34
CA PRO A 239 0.77 -5.78 -3.46
C PRO A 239 -0.32 -5.38 -4.47
N LEU A 240 -1.22 -6.29 -4.85
CA LEU A 240 -2.28 -5.98 -5.81
C LEU A 240 -3.22 -4.90 -5.25
N PHE A 241 -3.64 -5.08 -4.00
CA PHE A 241 -4.53 -4.15 -3.32
C PHE A 241 -3.88 -2.76 -3.16
N GLU A 242 -2.64 -2.71 -2.72
CA GLU A 242 -1.87 -1.49 -2.57
C GLU A 242 -1.68 -0.76 -3.90
N GLU A 243 -1.40 -1.48 -5.00
CA GLU A 243 -1.33 -0.86 -6.32
C GLU A 243 -2.69 -0.32 -6.81
N ILE A 244 -3.79 -1.00 -6.51
CA ILE A 244 -5.14 -0.51 -6.84
C ILE A 244 -5.40 0.83 -6.14
N ILE A 245 -5.03 0.96 -4.86
CA ILE A 245 -5.23 2.21 -4.11
C ILE A 245 -4.20 3.25 -4.55
N ALA A 246 -2.91 2.95 -4.35
CA ALA A 246 -1.85 3.93 -4.47
C ALA A 246 -1.61 4.36 -5.92
N ARG A 247 -1.87 3.49 -6.91
CA ARG A 247 -1.57 3.78 -8.33
C ARG A 247 -2.86 4.05 -9.07
N ASN A 248 -3.80 3.09 -9.13
CA ASN A 248 -5.04 3.33 -9.86
C ASN A 248 -5.89 4.44 -9.23
N ALA A 249 -6.24 4.33 -7.94
CA ALA A 249 -7.17 5.28 -7.31
C ALA A 249 -6.57 6.67 -7.12
N ILE A 250 -5.35 6.78 -6.58
CA ILE A 250 -4.69 8.10 -6.39
C ILE A 250 -4.43 8.80 -7.73
N PHE A 251 -3.85 8.14 -8.72
CA PHE A 251 -3.57 8.81 -10.00
C PHE A 251 -4.85 9.23 -10.71
N THR A 252 -5.93 8.46 -10.55
CA THR A 252 -7.24 8.85 -11.07
C THR A 252 -7.76 10.07 -10.33
N ALA A 253 -7.82 10.02 -9.00
CA ALA A 253 -8.41 11.05 -8.14
C ALA A 253 -7.71 12.41 -8.27
N VAL A 254 -6.37 12.40 -8.39
CA VAL A 254 -5.56 13.62 -8.35
C VAL A 254 -5.60 14.38 -9.67
N GLY A 255 -5.77 13.72 -10.83
CA GLY A 255 -5.90 14.41 -12.11
C GLY A 255 -4.64 15.16 -12.57
N SER A 256 -3.46 14.76 -12.07
CA SER A 256 -2.17 15.31 -12.49
C SER A 256 -1.07 14.28 -12.30
N ARG A 257 -0.31 13.97 -13.37
CA ARG A 257 0.76 12.96 -13.36
C ARG A 257 1.79 13.19 -12.26
N TRP A 258 2.42 14.36 -12.25
CA TRP A 258 3.50 14.67 -11.30
C TRP A 258 3.01 14.75 -9.85
N LEU A 259 1.85 15.38 -9.63
CA LEU A 259 1.29 15.47 -8.29
C LEU A 259 0.89 14.08 -7.77
N SER A 260 0.38 13.19 -8.65
CA SER A 260 0.05 11.81 -8.29
C SER A 260 1.25 11.00 -7.88
N ILE A 261 2.40 11.17 -8.56
CA ILE A 261 3.66 10.49 -8.17
C ILE A 261 4.04 10.90 -6.75
N VAL A 262 4.03 12.20 -6.44
CA VAL A 262 4.38 12.72 -5.11
C VAL A 262 3.40 12.25 -4.05
N ILE A 263 2.08 12.36 -4.30
CA ILE A 263 1.04 11.93 -3.36
C ILE A 263 1.11 10.44 -3.12
N SER A 264 1.24 9.63 -4.17
CA SER A 264 1.32 8.16 -4.07
C SER A 264 2.58 7.72 -3.31
N MET A 265 3.73 8.35 -3.58
CA MET A 265 4.98 8.11 -2.85
C MET A 265 4.81 8.38 -1.34
N LEU A 266 4.29 9.55 -0.98
CA LEU A 266 4.11 9.95 0.41
C LEU A 266 3.06 9.07 1.11
N PHE A 267 1.93 8.80 0.46
CA PHE A 267 0.89 7.92 0.95
C PHE A 267 1.43 6.52 1.27
N PHE A 268 2.20 5.94 0.34
CA PHE A 268 2.82 4.62 0.51
C PHE A 268 3.82 4.61 1.67
N GLY A 269 4.55 5.69 1.88
CA GLY A 269 5.41 5.86 3.07
C GLY A 269 4.60 5.87 4.37
N ILE A 270 3.62 6.76 4.46
CA ILE A 270 2.80 6.97 5.68
C ILE A 270 2.09 5.69 6.11
N MET A 271 1.49 4.96 5.16
CA MET A 271 0.72 3.74 5.49
C MET A 271 1.58 2.64 6.12
N HIS A 272 2.89 2.62 5.83
CA HIS A 272 3.82 1.60 6.33
C HIS A 272 4.53 1.98 7.63
N VAL A 273 4.52 3.26 8.02
CA VAL A 273 5.07 3.74 9.31
C VAL A 273 3.99 4.23 10.27
N GLY A 274 2.73 3.92 9.98
CA GLY A 274 1.58 4.30 10.81
C GLY A 274 1.63 3.71 12.23
N SER A 275 2.51 2.74 12.51
CA SER A 275 2.76 2.20 13.85
C SER A 275 3.54 3.15 14.78
N GLY A 276 4.17 4.19 14.23
CA GLY A 276 4.96 5.16 15.00
C GLY A 276 6.43 5.20 14.60
N ASP A 277 6.93 4.20 13.87
CA ASP A 277 8.31 4.10 13.41
C ASP A 277 8.63 5.00 12.20
N ILE A 278 8.47 6.31 12.39
CA ILE A 278 8.68 7.32 11.35
C ILE A 278 10.12 7.32 10.81
N TRP A 279 11.09 6.87 11.61
CA TRP A 279 12.50 6.84 11.23
C TRP A 279 12.78 5.88 10.07
N ASN A 280 11.95 4.83 9.93
CA ASN A 280 12.00 3.88 8.83
C ASN A 280 11.08 4.25 7.65
N ILE A 281 10.65 5.51 7.51
CA ILE A 281 9.77 5.93 6.39
C ILE A 281 10.47 5.93 5.04
N THR A 282 11.78 6.21 5.02
CA THR A 282 12.59 6.36 3.79
C THR A 282 12.49 5.17 2.81
N PRO A 283 12.65 3.89 3.22
CA PRO A 283 12.57 2.75 2.31
C PRO A 283 11.18 2.63 1.69
N TYR A 284 10.14 2.93 2.45
CA TYR A 284 8.76 2.95 1.96
C TYR A 284 8.52 4.11 0.99
N LEU A 285 9.07 5.30 1.24
CA LEU A 285 9.03 6.41 0.26
C LEU A 285 9.74 6.03 -1.05
N LEU A 286 10.91 5.39 -0.98
CA LEU A 286 11.63 4.96 -2.17
C LEU A 286 10.83 3.90 -2.96
N GLY A 287 10.31 2.87 -2.29
CA GLY A 287 9.43 1.89 -2.93
C GLY A 287 8.19 2.54 -3.54
N GLY A 288 7.58 3.46 -2.79
CA GLY A 288 6.46 4.29 -3.23
C GLY A 288 6.76 5.05 -4.53
N LEU A 289 7.92 5.68 -4.61
CA LEU A 289 8.40 6.42 -5.77
C LEU A 289 8.63 5.50 -6.97
N PHE A 290 9.37 4.40 -6.81
CA PHE A 290 9.70 3.50 -7.92
C PHE A 290 8.48 2.86 -8.56
N LEU A 291 7.53 2.40 -7.74
CA LEU A 291 6.29 1.81 -8.22
C LEU A 291 5.40 2.86 -8.93
N SER A 292 5.40 4.10 -8.44
CA SER A 292 4.70 5.22 -9.10
C SER A 292 5.35 5.62 -10.43
N LEU A 293 6.68 5.63 -10.50
CA LEU A 293 7.42 5.84 -11.75
C LEU A 293 7.19 4.69 -12.73
N ALA A 294 7.15 3.44 -12.25
CA ALA A 294 6.84 2.27 -13.08
C ALA A 294 5.44 2.38 -13.68
N PHE A 295 4.44 2.75 -12.86
CA PHE A 295 3.07 2.96 -13.31
C PHE A 295 2.95 4.09 -14.34
N ASP A 296 3.61 5.23 -14.13
CA ASP A 296 3.64 6.33 -15.10
C ASP A 296 4.35 5.94 -16.41
N PHE A 297 5.51 5.27 -16.29
CA PHE A 297 6.31 4.75 -17.41
C PHE A 297 5.51 3.76 -18.28
N THR A 298 4.66 2.95 -17.66
CA THR A 298 3.79 1.95 -18.33
C THR A 298 2.40 2.50 -18.65
N ARG A 299 2.25 3.83 -18.72
CA ARG A 299 1.02 4.51 -19.16
C ARG A 299 -0.21 4.21 -18.29
N GLY A 300 0.00 4.00 -17.00
CA GLY A 300 -1.06 3.81 -16.02
C GLY A 300 -1.60 2.38 -16.01
N ASN A 301 -0.74 1.41 -16.31
CA ASN A 301 -1.09 0.00 -16.28
C ASN A 301 -0.61 -0.66 -14.98
N ILE A 302 -1.55 -0.89 -14.05
CA ILE A 302 -1.25 -1.46 -12.74
C ILE A 302 -0.63 -2.85 -12.80
N THR A 303 -0.81 -3.61 -13.88
CA THR A 303 -0.29 -4.97 -13.99
C THR A 303 1.23 -4.99 -13.85
N TYR A 304 1.89 -3.96 -14.38
CA TYR A 304 3.34 -3.85 -14.31
C TYR A 304 3.80 -3.52 -12.89
N SER A 305 3.25 -2.47 -12.26
CA SER A 305 3.65 -2.08 -10.90
C SER A 305 3.27 -3.15 -9.88
N TRP A 306 2.14 -3.84 -10.06
CA TRP A 306 1.74 -4.98 -9.22
C TRP A 306 2.77 -6.10 -9.27
N LEU A 307 3.15 -6.56 -10.46
CA LEU A 307 4.11 -7.65 -10.57
C LEU A 307 5.53 -7.24 -10.13
N ILE A 308 5.92 -5.98 -10.32
CA ILE A 308 7.17 -5.44 -9.74
C ILE A 308 7.13 -5.54 -8.22
N HIS A 309 6.06 -5.05 -7.61
CA HIS A 309 5.87 -5.06 -6.16
C HIS A 309 5.83 -6.50 -5.62
N SER A 310 5.03 -7.38 -6.22
CA SER A 310 4.98 -8.80 -5.87
C SER A 310 6.35 -9.48 -5.97
N THR A 311 7.11 -9.24 -7.05
CA THR A 311 8.43 -9.87 -7.22
C THR A 311 9.43 -9.34 -6.19
N TYR A 312 9.40 -8.04 -5.91
CA TYR A 312 10.23 -7.45 -4.85
C TYR A 312 9.90 -8.04 -3.47
N ASN A 313 8.62 -8.18 -3.13
CA ASN A 313 8.19 -8.78 -1.87
C ASN A 313 8.54 -10.26 -1.79
N LEU A 314 8.45 -11.00 -2.89
CA LEU A 314 8.88 -12.41 -2.95
C LEU A 314 10.37 -12.55 -2.63
N ILE A 315 11.22 -11.73 -3.25
CA ILE A 315 12.66 -11.73 -2.97
C ILE A 315 12.91 -11.40 -1.49
N SER A 316 12.23 -10.38 -0.97
CA SER A 316 12.36 -9.94 0.43
C SER A 316 11.90 -11.02 1.42
N LEU A 317 10.82 -11.74 1.11
CA LEU A 317 10.31 -12.85 1.90
C LEU A 317 11.28 -14.04 1.90
N ILE A 318 11.84 -14.40 0.74
CA ILE A 318 12.86 -15.45 0.62
C ILE A 318 14.07 -15.11 1.49
N ILE A 319 14.58 -13.87 1.41
CA ILE A 319 15.71 -13.41 2.23
C ILE A 319 15.35 -13.52 3.72
N THR A 320 14.16 -13.03 4.11
CA THR A 320 13.67 -13.05 5.50
C THR A 320 13.58 -14.47 6.05
N ILE A 321 13.04 -15.43 5.28
CA ILE A 321 12.95 -16.84 5.69
C ILE A 321 14.34 -17.50 5.72
N SER A 322 15.21 -17.18 4.77
CA SER A 322 16.56 -17.80 4.72
C SER A 322 17.48 -17.37 5.86
N THR A 323 17.15 -16.25 6.52
CA THR A 323 17.94 -15.67 7.61
C THR A 323 17.35 -15.94 9.01
N ASN A 324 16.21 -16.64 9.12
CA ASN A 324 15.52 -16.97 10.38
C ASN A 324 15.03 -18.43 10.47
#